data_AF-A0A238Y8Y6-F1
#
_entry.id   AF-A0A238Y8Y6-F1
#
_cell.length_a   1.000
_cell.length_b   1.000
_cell.length_c   1.000
_cell.angle_alpha   90.00
_cell.angle_beta   90.00
_cell.angle_gamma   90.00
#
_symmetry.space_group_name_H-M   'P 1'
#
loop_
_entity.id
_entity.type
_entity.pdbx_description
1 polymer ?
#
loop_
_entity_poly.entity_id
_entity_poly.type
_entity_poly.pdbx_seq_one_letter_code
_entity_poly.pdbx_strand_id
1 'polypeptide(L)'
;MVRLFSLLGVLCFSLGLEAQATPLPGDRDAFMALAKKGWVYELRTAMWKHDPLTPPIVINGRDLAGAAICVVGETPHPQSRAVIDTFRALMADVFGKPLPLRYAGGGLEFCGTGRVVYIRLYSDRPPHVALNADLRRMDEVFEFGLPRGREQSVISPAQAQTFFGRKGRATHVLVKQPAPGDTTDLEAAFYASIMIEELYQTFTYGMDILHFDPKANFVSKLEEFPVYLRNFPWDSKRYMQGLLSSNPSGLCRFDVFMLHALAEAPVENTNSDAFLEYIGGAFERLESETDVTVANPDYAPILDVACSVTTQ
;
A
#
# COMPACT_ATOMS: atom_id res chain seq x y z
N MET A 1 34.72 56.52 -35.83
CA MET A 1 33.52 55.73 -35.50
C MET A 1 33.58 54.43 -36.28
N VAL A 2 34.04 53.34 -35.67
CA VAL A 2 33.98 51.99 -36.28
C VAL A 2 33.21 51.12 -35.29
N ARG A 3 32.10 50.58 -35.78
CA ARG A 3 31.18 49.68 -35.08
C ARG A 3 31.24 48.32 -35.79
N LEU A 4 31.30 47.25 -34.96
CA LEU A 4 30.58 45.97 -35.04
C LEU A 4 30.81 45.09 -36.31
N PHE A 5 30.86 43.75 -36.34
CA PHE A 5 30.49 42.67 -35.41
C PHE A 5 31.04 41.32 -35.93
N SER A 6 31.27 40.37 -35.00
CA SER A 6 30.97 38.91 -35.02
C SER A 6 31.50 38.01 -36.15
N LEU A 7 31.88 36.72 -35.96
CA LEU A 7 31.58 35.71 -34.93
C LEU A 7 32.84 34.85 -34.62
N LEU A 8 33.07 34.55 -33.35
CA LEU A 8 33.90 33.41 -32.90
C LEU A 8 32.96 32.35 -32.32
N GLY A 9 32.96 31.14 -32.89
CA GLY A 9 32.29 29.98 -32.33
C GLY A 9 33.16 29.33 -31.25
N VAL A 10 32.61 29.18 -30.05
CA VAL A 10 33.19 28.37 -28.97
C VAL A 10 32.26 27.18 -28.76
N LEU A 11 32.74 25.99 -29.13
CA LEU A 11 32.16 24.71 -28.75
C LEU A 11 32.55 24.40 -27.30
N CYS A 12 31.59 24.47 -26.38
CA CYS A 12 31.69 23.85 -25.06
C CYS A 12 31.17 22.41 -25.15
N PHE A 13 32.07 21.43 -25.09
CA PHE A 13 31.72 20.06 -24.74
C PHE A 13 31.57 19.98 -23.22
N SER A 14 30.33 19.91 -22.74
CA SER A 14 30.01 19.58 -21.36
C SER A 14 30.07 18.07 -21.20
N LEU A 15 31.17 17.56 -20.63
CA LEU A 15 31.22 16.20 -20.09
C LEU A 15 30.35 16.17 -18.83
N GLY A 16 29.19 15.54 -18.93
CA GLY A 16 28.33 15.24 -17.79
C GLY A 16 29.02 14.23 -16.89
N LEU A 17 29.44 14.67 -15.70
CA LEU A 17 29.69 13.79 -14.58
C LEU A 17 28.32 13.37 -14.04
N GLU A 18 27.95 12.11 -14.28
CA GLU A 18 26.92 11.43 -13.50
C GLU A 18 27.45 11.31 -12.07
N ALA A 19 26.99 12.21 -11.19
CA ALA A 19 27.15 12.04 -9.76
C ALA A 19 26.24 10.88 -9.34
N GLN A 20 26.80 9.68 -9.28
CA GLN A 20 26.19 8.57 -8.55
C GLN A 20 26.11 8.99 -7.07
N ALA A 21 24.91 9.38 -6.63
CA ALA A 21 24.65 9.64 -5.23
C ALA A 21 24.93 8.36 -4.46
N THR A 22 25.96 8.39 -3.62
CA THR A 22 26.23 7.30 -2.67
C THR A 22 25.18 7.41 -1.57
N PRO A 23 24.48 6.32 -1.18
CA PRO A 23 23.56 6.35 -0.05
C PRO A 23 24.22 6.99 1.17
N LEU A 24 23.51 7.94 1.80
CA LEU A 24 23.92 8.44 3.10
C LEU A 24 23.73 7.29 4.11
N PRO A 25 24.73 6.98 4.96
CA PRO A 25 24.65 5.89 5.93
C PRO A 25 23.41 5.91 6.86
N GLY A 26 22.79 7.08 7.05
CA GLY A 26 21.58 7.25 7.86
C GLY A 26 20.33 6.58 7.28
N ASP A 27 20.22 6.46 5.95
CA ASP A 27 19.01 5.94 5.30
C ASP A 27 18.92 4.41 5.44
N ARG A 28 20.07 3.75 5.36
CA ARG A 28 20.16 2.29 5.50
C ARG A 28 19.71 1.82 6.87
N ASP A 29 20.24 2.40 7.94
CA ASP A 29 19.90 1.98 9.29
C ASP A 29 18.42 2.27 9.60
N ALA A 30 17.89 3.41 9.15
CA ALA A 30 16.48 3.75 9.27
C ALA A 30 15.58 2.74 8.54
N PHE A 31 15.90 2.43 7.28
CA PHE A 31 15.15 1.47 6.45
C PHE A 31 15.21 0.07 7.07
N MET A 32 16.38 -0.41 7.48
CA MET A 32 16.52 -1.72 8.11
C MET A 32 15.76 -1.82 9.44
N ALA A 33 15.80 -0.77 10.26
CA ALA A 33 15.03 -0.71 11.49
C ALA A 33 13.51 -0.73 11.22
N LEU A 34 13.06 -0.03 10.18
CA LEU A 34 11.65 0.04 9.82
C LEU A 34 11.15 -1.27 9.20
N ALA A 35 11.92 -1.86 8.28
CA ALA A 35 11.66 -3.18 7.71
C ALA A 35 11.54 -4.25 8.80
N LYS A 36 12.42 -4.21 9.81
CA LYS A 36 12.33 -5.12 10.96
C LYS A 36 11.02 -4.96 11.72
N LYS A 37 10.57 -3.73 11.98
CA LYS A 37 9.32 -3.47 12.70
C LYS A 37 8.08 -3.89 11.90
N GLY A 38 8.05 -3.57 10.60
CA GLY A 38 6.88 -3.80 9.74
C GLY A 38 6.74 -5.22 9.21
N TRP A 39 7.84 -5.98 9.07
CA TRP A 39 7.83 -7.30 8.43
C TRP A 39 8.32 -8.44 9.32
N VAL A 40 9.13 -8.23 10.36
CA VAL A 40 9.54 -9.34 11.25
C VAL A 40 8.57 -9.44 12.41
N TYR A 41 7.46 -10.14 12.16
CA TYR A 41 6.43 -10.41 13.15
C TYR A 41 6.00 -11.87 13.15
N GLU A 42 5.60 -12.34 14.33
CA GLU A 42 4.95 -13.63 14.47
C GLU A 42 3.46 -13.51 14.16
N LEU A 43 2.96 -14.37 13.29
CA LEU A 43 1.53 -14.55 13.12
C LEU A 43 0.97 -15.22 14.37
N ARG A 44 0.38 -14.43 15.26
CA ARG A 44 -0.42 -14.98 16.36
C ARG A 44 -1.69 -15.59 15.77
N THR A 45 -1.69 -16.91 15.59
CA THR A 45 -2.91 -17.65 15.24
C THR A 45 -3.90 -17.48 16.40
N ALA A 46 -4.93 -16.65 16.20
CA ALA A 46 -5.91 -16.38 17.24
C ALA A 46 -6.78 -17.63 17.52
N MET A 47 -6.34 -18.47 18.47
CA MET A 47 -7.03 -19.32 19.47
C MET A 47 -8.30 -20.14 19.13
N TRP A 48 -8.92 -20.03 17.97
CA TRP A 48 -10.16 -20.73 17.64
C TRP A 48 -9.89 -21.76 16.56
N LYS A 49 -9.74 -23.02 16.99
CA LYS A 49 -9.66 -24.24 16.16
C LYS A 49 -9.04 -23.96 14.79
N HIS A 50 -7.72 -23.72 14.75
CA HIS A 50 -7.00 -23.88 13.50
C HIS A 50 -7.28 -25.30 13.04
N ASP A 51 -8.05 -25.41 11.97
CA ASP A 51 -8.37 -26.69 11.41
C ASP A 51 -7.06 -27.36 10.97
N PRO A 52 -6.75 -28.58 11.44
CA PRO A 52 -5.47 -29.24 11.16
C PRO A 52 -5.26 -29.55 9.68
N LEU A 53 -6.30 -29.38 8.84
CA LEU A 53 -6.22 -29.53 7.39
C LEU A 53 -5.94 -28.21 6.65
N THR A 54 -5.97 -27.06 7.34
CA THR A 54 -5.53 -25.79 6.75
C THR A 54 -4.01 -25.83 6.54
N PRO A 55 -3.51 -25.55 5.33
CA PRO A 55 -2.06 -25.49 5.08
C PRO A 55 -1.37 -24.46 5.98
N PRO A 56 -0.06 -24.62 6.27
CA PRO A 56 0.72 -23.61 6.96
C PRO A 56 0.58 -22.25 6.27
N ILE A 57 0.42 -21.19 7.08
CA ILE A 57 0.36 -19.83 6.54
C ILE A 57 1.76 -19.44 6.09
N VAL A 58 1.88 -19.11 4.81
CA VAL A 58 3.10 -18.59 4.19
C VAL A 58 2.82 -17.16 3.77
N ILE A 59 3.58 -16.21 4.29
CA ILE A 59 3.49 -14.79 3.93
C ILE A 59 4.60 -14.49 2.93
N ASN A 60 4.26 -14.32 1.67
CA ASN A 60 5.21 -13.93 0.64
C ASN A 60 4.68 -12.74 -0.17
N GLY A 61 5.46 -11.66 -0.25
CA GLY A 61 5.11 -10.47 -1.03
C GLY A 61 4.83 -10.74 -2.52
N ARG A 62 5.30 -11.87 -3.07
CA ARG A 62 5.01 -12.27 -4.46
C ARG A 62 3.69 -13.03 -4.63
N ASP A 63 3.04 -13.41 -3.54
CA ASP A 63 1.80 -14.21 -3.59
C ASP A 63 0.70 -13.47 -4.37
N LEU A 64 0.62 -12.15 -4.20
CA LEU A 64 -0.36 -11.31 -4.90
C LEU A 64 0.18 -10.70 -6.22
N ALA A 65 1.40 -11.03 -6.64
CA ALA A 65 1.94 -10.57 -7.91
C ALA A 65 1.10 -11.11 -9.08
N GLY A 66 0.46 -10.20 -9.83
CA GLY A 66 -0.49 -10.54 -10.89
C GLY A 66 -1.86 -11.03 -10.40
N ALA A 67 -2.22 -10.79 -9.14
CA ALA A 67 -3.57 -11.02 -8.66
C ALA A 67 -4.57 -10.08 -9.37
N ALA A 68 -5.80 -10.54 -9.57
CA ALA A 68 -6.86 -9.68 -10.06
C ALA A 68 -7.35 -8.77 -8.93
N ILE A 69 -7.55 -7.49 -9.22
CA ILE A 69 -8.33 -6.59 -8.38
C ILE A 69 -9.77 -6.67 -8.86
N CYS A 70 -10.68 -7.05 -7.97
CA CYS A 70 -12.11 -7.01 -8.23
C CYS A 70 -12.77 -5.94 -7.38
N VAL A 71 -13.30 -4.91 -8.04
CA VAL A 71 -14.03 -3.83 -7.38
C VAL A 71 -15.51 -4.15 -7.33
N VAL A 72 -16.09 -3.98 -6.14
CA VAL A 72 -17.49 -4.26 -5.80
C VAL A 72 -18.12 -3.13 -4.98
N GLY A 73 -19.44 -3.16 -4.85
CA GLY A 73 -20.21 -2.13 -4.18
C GLY A 73 -20.56 -1.01 -5.14
N GLU A 74 -20.18 0.21 -4.79
CA GLU A 74 -20.47 1.39 -5.58
C GLU A 74 -19.52 1.54 -6.78
N THR A 75 -19.98 2.27 -7.80
CA THR A 75 -19.10 2.68 -8.91
C THR A 75 -17.95 3.51 -8.35
N PRO A 76 -16.69 3.27 -8.78
CA PRO A 76 -15.57 4.06 -8.32
C PRO A 76 -15.74 5.54 -8.68
N HIS A 77 -15.54 6.40 -7.70
CA HIS A 77 -15.30 7.81 -7.91
C HIS A 77 -14.07 7.98 -8.83
N PRO A 78 -14.03 9.00 -9.72
CA PRO A 78 -12.89 9.24 -10.60
C PRO A 78 -11.54 9.26 -9.86
N GLN A 79 -11.53 9.85 -8.66
CA GLN A 79 -10.34 9.88 -7.81
C GLN A 79 -9.90 8.49 -7.34
N SER A 80 -10.82 7.67 -6.81
CA SER A 80 -10.51 6.32 -6.36
C SER A 80 -10.04 5.43 -7.51
N ARG A 81 -10.63 5.60 -8.70
CA ARG A 81 -10.16 4.95 -9.92
C ARG A 81 -8.72 5.35 -10.25
N ALA A 82 -8.40 6.65 -10.19
CA ALA A 82 -7.04 7.12 -10.46
C ALA A 82 -6.03 6.49 -9.51
N VAL A 83 -6.30 6.46 -8.20
CA VAL A 83 -5.42 5.80 -7.22
C VAL A 83 -5.24 4.31 -7.54
N ILE A 84 -6.34 3.59 -7.80
CA ILE A 84 -6.28 2.16 -8.14
C ILE A 84 -5.45 1.94 -9.41
N ASP A 85 -5.67 2.72 -10.46
CA ASP A 85 -4.98 2.57 -11.73
C ASP A 85 -3.49 2.93 -11.62
N THR A 86 -3.13 3.99 -10.89
CA THR A 86 -1.73 4.34 -10.61
C THR A 86 -1.04 3.25 -9.78
N PHE A 87 -1.70 2.72 -8.74
CA PHE A 87 -1.14 1.63 -7.93
C PHE A 87 -0.95 0.37 -8.76
N ARG A 88 -1.89 0.05 -9.66
CA ARG A 88 -1.76 -1.09 -10.59
C ARG A 88 -0.58 -0.94 -11.55
N ALA A 89 -0.32 0.29 -12.03
CA ALA A 89 0.83 0.58 -12.87
C ALA A 89 2.14 0.40 -12.08
N LEU A 90 2.24 0.97 -10.88
CA LEU A 90 3.38 0.78 -9.99
C LEU A 90 3.67 -0.71 -9.73
N MET A 91 2.64 -1.48 -9.37
CA MET A 91 2.79 -2.91 -9.13
C MET A 91 3.21 -3.68 -10.38
N ALA A 92 2.73 -3.29 -11.57
CA ALA A 92 3.14 -3.91 -12.83
C ALA A 92 4.61 -3.66 -13.14
N ASP A 93 5.09 -2.44 -12.88
CA ASP A 93 6.50 -2.07 -13.08
C ASP A 93 7.43 -2.80 -12.11
N VAL A 94 7.10 -2.82 -10.81
CA VAL A 94 7.93 -3.47 -9.79
C VAL A 94 7.91 -5.00 -9.93
N PHE A 95 6.72 -5.62 -10.03
CA PHE A 95 6.59 -7.09 -10.01
C PHE A 95 6.63 -7.73 -11.40
N GLY A 96 6.72 -6.92 -12.47
CA GLY A 96 6.69 -7.39 -13.86
C GLY A 96 5.38 -8.09 -14.26
N LYS A 97 4.30 -7.92 -13.48
CA LYS A 97 3.01 -8.60 -13.69
C LYS A 97 1.87 -7.61 -13.56
N PRO A 98 1.01 -7.46 -14.59
CA PRO A 98 -0.13 -6.58 -14.49
C PRO A 98 -1.11 -7.09 -13.43
N LEU A 99 -1.79 -6.17 -12.74
CA LEU A 99 -2.93 -6.48 -11.89
C LEU A 99 -4.22 -6.27 -12.70
N PRO A 100 -4.89 -7.33 -13.20
CA PRO A 100 -6.11 -7.16 -13.98
C PRO A 100 -7.22 -6.56 -13.12
N LEU A 101 -7.95 -5.56 -13.65
CA LEU A 101 -9.05 -4.91 -12.93
C LEU A 101 -10.40 -5.40 -13.46
N ARG A 102 -11.32 -5.70 -12.54
CA ARG A 102 -12.70 -6.11 -12.82
C ARG A 102 -13.66 -5.29 -11.99
N TYR A 103 -14.84 -5.05 -12.54
CA TYR A 103 -15.97 -4.45 -11.82
C TYR A 103 -17.09 -5.48 -11.76
N ALA A 104 -17.45 -5.93 -10.56
CA ALA A 104 -18.45 -6.98 -10.37
C ALA A 104 -19.81 -6.46 -9.86
N GLY A 105 -19.98 -5.14 -9.74
CA GLY A 105 -21.22 -4.53 -9.28
C GLY A 105 -21.42 -4.72 -7.77
N GLY A 106 -22.64 -5.02 -7.33
CA GLY A 106 -22.98 -5.00 -5.89
C GLY A 106 -22.31 -6.08 -5.03
N GLY A 107 -21.94 -7.22 -5.61
CA GLY A 107 -21.43 -8.40 -4.91
C GLY A 107 -20.23 -9.06 -5.62
N LEU A 108 -19.76 -10.18 -5.06
CA LEU A 108 -18.53 -10.84 -5.50
C LEU A 108 -18.73 -11.85 -6.64
N GLU A 109 -19.96 -12.05 -7.13
CA GLU A 109 -20.35 -13.15 -8.02
C GLU A 109 -19.56 -13.14 -9.34
N PHE A 110 -19.22 -11.95 -9.83
CA PHE A 110 -18.51 -11.75 -11.11
C PHE A 110 -17.01 -11.49 -10.95
N CYS A 111 -16.46 -11.65 -9.74
CA CYS A 111 -15.03 -11.46 -9.51
C CYS A 111 -14.17 -12.62 -10.04
N GLY A 112 -14.78 -13.78 -10.28
CA GLY A 112 -14.06 -15.02 -10.59
C GLY A 112 -13.38 -15.62 -9.36
N THR A 113 -12.55 -16.63 -9.61
CA THR A 113 -11.84 -17.41 -8.58
C THR A 113 -10.32 -17.36 -8.82
N GLY A 114 -9.53 -17.76 -7.81
CA GLY A 114 -8.07 -17.73 -7.85
C GLY A 114 -7.48 -16.64 -6.96
N ARG A 115 -6.37 -16.03 -7.39
CA ARG A 115 -5.71 -14.93 -6.66
C ARG A 115 -6.44 -13.61 -6.95
N VAL A 116 -7.33 -13.22 -6.03
CA VAL A 116 -8.17 -12.03 -6.15
C VAL A 116 -8.06 -11.20 -4.88
N VAL A 117 -7.91 -9.89 -5.06
CA VAL A 117 -8.11 -8.87 -4.03
C VAL A 117 -9.48 -8.25 -4.27
N TYR A 118 -10.37 -8.35 -3.29
CA TYR A 118 -11.73 -7.82 -3.36
C TYR A 118 -11.76 -6.42 -2.74
N ILE A 119 -12.07 -5.39 -3.52
CA ILE A 119 -12.18 -4.01 -3.04
C ILE A 119 -13.65 -3.60 -3.04
N ARG A 120 -14.26 -3.47 -1.85
CA ARG A 120 -15.58 -2.91 -1.67
C ARG A 120 -15.51 -1.40 -1.47
N LEU A 121 -16.10 -0.66 -2.40
CA LEU A 121 -16.25 0.79 -2.32
C LEU A 121 -17.62 1.17 -1.76
N TYR A 122 -17.64 2.19 -0.92
CA TYR A 122 -18.85 2.81 -0.39
C TYR A 122 -18.63 4.31 -0.12
N SER A 123 -19.65 5.14 -0.26
CA SER A 123 -19.50 6.60 -0.10
C SER A 123 -20.15 7.16 1.15
N ASP A 124 -21.27 6.58 1.60
CA ASP A 124 -22.05 7.12 2.71
C ASP A 124 -21.89 6.25 3.96
N ARG A 125 -22.94 5.50 4.32
CA ARG A 125 -22.97 4.71 5.55
C ARG A 125 -22.11 3.45 5.44
N PRO A 126 -21.49 3.01 6.55
CA PRO A 126 -20.70 1.79 6.56
C PRO A 126 -21.54 0.57 6.12
N PRO A 127 -21.11 -0.20 5.10
CA PRO A 127 -21.96 -1.22 4.48
C PRO A 127 -21.89 -2.56 5.22
N HIS A 128 -22.27 -2.58 6.50
CA HIS A 128 -22.17 -3.76 7.39
C HIS A 128 -22.76 -5.04 6.80
N VAL A 129 -23.96 -4.95 6.21
CA VAL A 129 -24.65 -6.11 5.63
C VAL A 129 -23.89 -6.64 4.41
N ALA A 130 -23.39 -5.75 3.55
CA ALA A 130 -22.67 -6.13 2.34
C ALA A 130 -21.27 -6.69 2.66
N LEU A 131 -20.57 -6.11 3.66
CA LEU A 131 -19.33 -6.68 4.19
C LEU A 131 -19.55 -8.14 4.63
N ASN A 132 -20.58 -8.41 5.42
CA ASN A 132 -20.84 -9.77 5.89
C ASN A 132 -21.28 -10.73 4.77
N ALA A 133 -21.96 -10.23 3.74
CA ALA A 133 -22.27 -11.01 2.54
C ALA A 133 -21.00 -11.42 1.80
N ASP A 134 -20.05 -10.49 1.63
CA ASP A 134 -18.75 -10.76 1.01
C ASP A 134 -17.97 -11.80 1.82
N LEU A 135 -17.85 -11.61 3.13
CA LEU A 135 -17.08 -12.52 3.99
C LEU A 135 -17.64 -13.95 3.95
N ARG A 136 -18.98 -14.11 3.97
CA ARG A 136 -19.62 -15.42 3.80
C ARG A 136 -19.31 -16.02 2.43
N ARG A 137 -19.39 -15.22 1.37
CA ARG A 137 -19.11 -15.69 0.02
C ARG A 137 -17.64 -16.11 -0.13
N MET A 138 -16.72 -15.35 0.42
CA MET A 138 -15.30 -15.71 0.41
C MET A 138 -15.04 -16.97 1.25
N ASP A 139 -15.68 -17.10 2.42
CA ASP A 139 -15.58 -18.31 3.24
C ASP A 139 -16.10 -19.57 2.52
N GLU A 140 -17.18 -19.47 1.75
CA GLU A 140 -17.66 -20.57 0.90
C GLU A 140 -16.67 -20.98 -0.19
N VAL A 141 -15.95 -20.01 -0.78
CA VAL A 141 -15.04 -20.24 -1.90
C VAL A 141 -13.69 -20.77 -1.41
N PHE A 142 -13.14 -20.15 -0.36
CA PHE A 142 -11.77 -20.39 0.11
C PHE A 142 -11.70 -21.25 1.37
N GLU A 143 -12.83 -21.50 2.04
CA GLU A 143 -12.95 -22.32 3.25
C GLU A 143 -12.05 -21.83 4.40
N PHE A 144 -12.27 -20.60 4.86
CA PHE A 144 -11.56 -20.01 6.00
C PHE A 144 -12.03 -20.60 7.34
N GLY A 145 -13.29 -21.05 7.40
CA GLY A 145 -13.93 -21.53 8.62
C GLY A 145 -14.47 -20.42 9.50
N LEU A 146 -15.00 -19.33 8.92
CA LEU A 146 -15.57 -18.24 9.70
C LEU A 146 -16.71 -18.73 10.62
N PRO A 147 -16.79 -18.27 11.89
CA PRO A 147 -17.84 -18.71 12.80
C PRO A 147 -19.25 -18.35 12.29
N ARG A 148 -20.12 -19.37 12.17
CA ARG A 148 -21.52 -19.17 11.78
C ARG A 148 -22.25 -18.25 12.77
N GLY A 149 -23.02 -17.31 12.25
CA GLY A 149 -23.83 -16.38 13.06
C GLY A 149 -23.04 -15.25 13.72
N ARG A 150 -21.73 -15.15 13.50
CA ARG A 150 -20.93 -14.00 13.96
C ARG A 150 -20.80 -13.01 12.81
N GLU A 151 -21.40 -11.83 12.98
CA GLU A 151 -21.25 -10.73 12.04
C GLU A 151 -20.07 -9.85 12.41
N GLN A 152 -19.36 -9.36 11.40
CA GLN A 152 -18.33 -8.35 11.52
C GLN A 152 -18.91 -6.94 11.38
N SER A 153 -18.35 -5.99 12.12
CA SER A 153 -18.70 -4.57 11.98
C SER A 153 -17.62 -3.84 11.18
N VAL A 154 -18.04 -2.89 10.35
CA VAL A 154 -17.15 -1.87 9.79
C VAL A 154 -16.82 -0.90 10.93
N ILE A 155 -15.55 -0.81 11.29
CA ILE A 155 -15.09 -0.02 12.45
C ILE A 155 -14.18 1.15 12.08
N SER A 156 -13.77 1.22 10.81
CA SER A 156 -12.90 2.22 10.23
C SER A 156 -13.40 2.61 8.83
N PRO A 157 -13.13 3.84 8.33
CA PRO A 157 -13.42 4.21 6.94
C PRO A 157 -12.70 3.33 5.92
N ALA A 158 -11.62 2.66 6.33
CA ALA A 158 -10.88 1.71 5.51
C ALA A 158 -10.41 0.53 6.36
N GLN A 159 -10.44 -0.67 5.80
CA GLN A 159 -9.94 -1.89 6.44
C GLN A 159 -9.58 -2.96 5.40
N ALA A 160 -8.39 -3.52 5.50
CA ALA A 160 -7.95 -4.70 4.76
C ALA A 160 -7.81 -5.91 5.70
N GLN A 161 -8.28 -7.06 5.24
CA GLN A 161 -8.16 -8.32 5.96
C GLN A 161 -7.82 -9.44 4.98
N THR A 162 -6.69 -10.11 5.22
CA THR A 162 -6.33 -11.33 4.51
C THR A 162 -6.76 -12.56 5.31
N PHE A 163 -7.47 -13.46 4.64
CA PHE A 163 -7.93 -14.71 5.20
C PHE A 163 -7.21 -15.88 4.53
N PHE A 164 -6.89 -16.91 5.33
CA PHE A 164 -6.24 -18.13 4.89
C PHE A 164 -7.17 -19.31 5.15
N GLY A 165 -7.44 -20.10 4.12
CA GLY A 165 -8.36 -21.23 4.16
C GLY A 165 -7.81 -22.44 3.42
N ARG A 166 -8.56 -23.53 3.45
CA ARG A 166 -8.13 -24.80 2.82
C ARG A 166 -7.95 -24.71 1.31
N LYS A 167 -8.74 -23.87 0.65
CA LYS A 167 -8.74 -23.72 -0.81
C LYS A 167 -7.94 -22.51 -1.30
N GLY A 168 -7.15 -21.91 -0.41
CA GLY A 168 -6.28 -20.78 -0.71
C GLY A 168 -6.54 -19.61 0.22
N ARG A 169 -6.24 -18.42 -0.27
CA ARG A 169 -6.34 -17.18 0.48
C ARG A 169 -7.10 -16.14 -0.32
N ALA A 170 -7.67 -15.18 0.38
CA ALA A 170 -8.18 -13.97 -0.26
C ALA A 170 -8.09 -12.78 0.68
N THR A 171 -8.01 -11.60 0.08
CA THR A 171 -7.98 -10.34 0.82
C THR A 171 -9.24 -9.56 0.50
N HIS A 172 -9.94 -9.14 1.56
CA HIS A 172 -11.06 -8.20 1.48
C HIS A 172 -10.56 -6.82 1.91
N VAL A 173 -10.79 -5.84 1.08
CA VAL A 173 -10.46 -4.44 1.29
C VAL A 173 -11.78 -3.69 1.23
N LEU A 174 -12.15 -3.01 2.30
CA LEU A 174 -13.33 -2.15 2.35
C LEU A 174 -12.82 -0.73 2.54
N VAL A 175 -13.19 0.18 1.63
CA VAL A 175 -12.66 1.55 1.65
C VAL A 175 -13.75 2.53 1.29
N LYS A 176 -13.87 3.57 2.12
CA LYS A 176 -14.74 4.70 1.87
C LYS A 176 -14.16 5.54 0.74
N GLN A 177 -15.02 5.99 -0.16
CA GLN A 177 -14.66 6.88 -1.26
C GLN A 177 -15.51 8.16 -1.22
N PRO A 178 -15.17 9.20 -2.01
CA PRO A 178 -16.03 10.36 -2.12
C PRO A 178 -17.40 9.99 -2.68
N ALA A 179 -18.44 10.66 -2.19
CA ALA A 179 -19.75 10.65 -2.84
C ALA A 179 -19.66 11.27 -4.26
N PRO A 180 -20.62 10.98 -5.16
CA PRO A 180 -20.61 11.59 -6.49
C PRO A 180 -20.59 13.12 -6.43
N GLY A 181 -19.61 13.74 -7.07
CA GLY A 181 -19.46 15.20 -7.12
C GLY A 181 -17.99 15.62 -7.07
N ASP A 182 -17.76 16.92 -6.88
CA ASP A 182 -16.41 17.45 -6.69
C ASP A 182 -15.98 17.30 -5.23
N THR A 183 -14.71 16.97 -5.03
CA THR A 183 -14.07 16.91 -3.71
C THR A 183 -13.32 18.19 -3.39
N THR A 184 -13.34 18.60 -2.13
CA THR A 184 -12.35 19.56 -1.59
C THR A 184 -10.96 18.94 -1.54
N ASP A 185 -9.90 19.76 -1.45
CA ASP A 185 -8.51 19.27 -1.33
C ASP A 185 -8.31 18.34 -0.13
N LEU A 186 -9.00 18.62 0.99
CA LEU A 186 -8.93 17.80 2.18
C LEU A 186 -9.57 16.43 1.97
N GLU A 187 -10.76 16.40 1.36
CA GLU A 187 -11.44 15.15 1.03
C GLU A 187 -10.60 14.33 0.06
N ALA A 188 -10.06 14.98 -0.97
CA ALA A 188 -9.19 14.34 -1.92
C ALA A 188 -7.98 13.69 -1.22
N ALA A 189 -7.24 14.44 -0.40
CA ALA A 189 -6.11 13.88 0.35
C ALA A 189 -6.53 12.71 1.25
N PHE A 190 -7.65 12.84 1.97
CA PHE A 190 -8.15 11.83 2.90
C PHE A 190 -8.52 10.51 2.18
N TYR A 191 -9.36 10.58 1.15
CA TYR A 191 -9.83 9.39 0.44
C TYR A 191 -8.73 8.70 -0.36
N ALA A 192 -7.75 9.46 -0.89
CA ALA A 192 -6.57 8.89 -1.51
C ALA A 192 -5.71 8.17 -0.47
N SER A 193 -5.39 8.83 0.64
CA SER A 193 -4.51 8.31 1.69
C SER A 193 -4.97 6.95 2.22
N ILE A 194 -6.26 6.82 2.56
CA ILE A 194 -6.80 5.55 3.06
C ILE A 194 -6.82 4.46 1.99
N MET A 195 -7.09 4.79 0.72
CA MET A 195 -7.05 3.80 -0.37
C MET A 195 -5.62 3.31 -0.63
N ILE A 196 -4.66 4.22 -0.64
CA ILE A 196 -3.23 3.92 -0.84
C ILE A 196 -2.74 2.99 0.27
N GLU A 197 -3.09 3.27 1.52
CA GLU A 197 -2.72 2.46 2.68
C GLU A 197 -3.19 1.01 2.56
N GLU A 198 -4.50 0.81 2.34
CA GLU A 198 -5.07 -0.54 2.31
C GLU A 198 -4.57 -1.35 1.11
N LEU A 199 -4.35 -0.70 -0.03
CA LEU A 199 -3.72 -1.33 -1.19
C LEU A 199 -2.28 -1.75 -0.85
N TYR A 200 -1.50 -0.85 -0.26
CA TYR A 200 -0.12 -1.13 0.08
C TYR A 200 0.01 -2.27 1.09
N GLN A 201 -0.73 -2.22 2.21
CA GLN A 201 -0.75 -3.28 3.21
C GLN A 201 -1.19 -4.62 2.62
N THR A 202 -2.23 -4.62 1.77
CA THR A 202 -2.72 -5.83 1.11
C THR A 202 -1.63 -6.52 0.32
N PHE A 203 -0.91 -5.77 -0.54
CA PHE A 203 0.06 -6.37 -1.45
C PHE A 203 1.42 -6.64 -0.82
N THR A 204 1.72 -6.03 0.33
CA THR A 204 3.02 -6.18 0.99
C THR A 204 3.02 -7.03 2.26
N TYR A 205 1.84 -7.25 2.85
CA TYR A 205 1.71 -7.80 4.20
C TYR A 205 2.48 -7.02 5.28
N GLY A 206 2.83 -5.75 5.00
CA GLY A 206 3.42 -4.87 6.00
C GLY A 206 2.42 -4.54 7.10
N MET A 207 2.88 -4.54 8.34
CA MET A 207 2.09 -4.15 9.51
C MET A 207 2.24 -2.69 9.85
N ASP A 208 1.22 -2.11 10.49
CA ASP A 208 1.29 -0.78 11.08
C ASP A 208 2.49 -0.67 12.03
N ILE A 209 3.20 0.45 11.91
CA ILE A 209 4.40 0.76 12.68
C ILE A 209 4.10 1.97 13.54
N LEU A 210 4.13 1.78 14.87
CA LEU A 210 3.98 2.93 15.77
C LEU A 210 5.18 3.88 15.63
N HIS A 211 4.87 5.12 15.26
CA HIS A 211 5.82 6.22 15.21
C HIS A 211 5.90 6.89 16.58
N PHE A 212 7.03 6.75 17.26
CA PHE A 212 7.18 7.19 18.65
C PHE A 212 7.78 8.60 18.80
N ASP A 213 8.54 9.08 17.82
CA ASP A 213 9.16 10.41 17.89
C ASP A 213 8.33 11.44 17.11
N PRO A 214 7.52 12.28 17.77
CA PRO A 214 6.68 13.27 17.09
C PRO A 214 7.45 14.36 16.32
N LYS A 215 8.78 14.40 16.42
CA LYS A 215 9.63 15.36 15.70
C LYS A 215 10.35 14.74 14.50
N ALA A 216 10.41 13.42 14.41
CA ALA A 216 11.00 12.76 13.25
C ALA A 216 10.02 12.82 12.07
N ASN A 217 10.56 12.92 10.87
CA ASN A 217 9.75 12.77 9.67
C ASN A 217 9.31 11.32 9.53
N PHE A 218 8.13 11.12 8.94
CA PHE A 218 7.73 9.79 8.48
C PHE A 218 8.64 9.32 7.35
N VAL A 219 8.90 8.02 7.36
CA VAL A 219 9.69 7.29 6.38
C VAL A 219 8.82 6.30 5.61
N SER A 220 7.71 5.82 6.18
CA SER A 220 6.74 4.88 5.56
C SER A 220 5.29 5.30 5.77
N LYS A 221 4.43 4.98 4.80
CA LYS A 221 2.98 5.06 4.89
C LYS A 221 2.40 4.17 6.00
N LEU A 222 3.10 3.10 6.37
CA LEU A 222 2.70 2.22 7.47
C LEU A 222 3.00 2.81 8.84
N GLU A 223 3.72 3.93 8.92
CA GLU A 223 3.95 4.59 10.20
C GLU A 223 2.75 5.41 10.63
N GLU A 224 2.37 5.27 11.90
CA GLU A 224 1.27 6.02 12.48
C GLU A 224 1.55 6.57 13.89
N PHE A 225 1.06 7.79 14.14
CA PHE A 225 0.83 8.28 15.50
C PHE A 225 -0.56 7.88 15.99
N PRO A 226 -0.67 7.33 17.21
CA PRO A 226 -1.97 7.03 17.77
C PRO A 226 -2.74 8.33 18.03
N VAL A 227 -3.82 8.56 17.28
CA VAL A 227 -4.72 9.70 17.44
C VAL A 227 -6.10 9.24 17.92
N TYR A 228 -6.69 9.97 18.87
CA TYR A 228 -8.01 9.63 19.40
C TYR A 228 -9.13 10.27 18.56
N LEU A 229 -9.57 9.57 17.52
CA LEU A 229 -10.61 10.05 16.58
C LEU A 229 -12.00 9.44 16.78
N ARG A 230 -12.17 8.55 17.76
CA ARG A 230 -13.38 7.73 17.96
C ARG A 230 -14.70 8.51 18.03
N ASN A 231 -14.66 9.76 18.50
CA ASN A 231 -15.85 10.57 18.73
C ASN A 231 -16.18 11.52 17.57
N PHE A 232 -15.45 11.48 16.47
CA PHE A 232 -15.70 12.31 15.29
C PHE A 232 -16.32 11.48 14.17
N PRO A 233 -17.37 11.99 13.47
CA PRO A 233 -17.85 11.37 12.24
C PRO A 233 -16.75 11.32 11.19
N TRP A 234 -16.65 10.22 10.45
CA TRP A 234 -15.60 10.04 9.42
C TRP A 234 -15.64 11.12 8.34
N ASP A 235 -16.84 11.59 7.99
CA ASP A 235 -17.07 12.67 7.02
C ASP A 235 -16.77 14.07 7.57
N SER A 236 -16.39 14.19 8.84
CA SER A 236 -16.11 15.50 9.43
C SER A 236 -14.70 15.97 9.09
N LYS A 237 -14.56 17.27 8.80
CA LYS A 237 -13.27 17.93 8.59
C LYS A 237 -12.23 17.59 9.67
N ARG A 238 -12.65 17.54 10.95
CA ARG A 238 -11.77 17.23 12.07
C ARG A 238 -11.24 15.80 12.04
N TYR A 239 -12.08 14.85 11.65
CA TYR A 239 -11.66 13.45 11.50
C TYR A 239 -10.62 13.33 10.40
N MET A 240 -10.91 13.87 9.21
CA MET A 240 -10.01 13.82 8.05
C MET A 240 -8.66 14.47 8.34
N GLN A 241 -8.66 15.67 8.93
CA GLN A 241 -7.43 16.35 9.33
C GLN A 241 -6.64 15.57 10.39
N GLY A 242 -7.35 14.98 11.36
CA GLY A 242 -6.73 14.15 12.39
C GLY A 242 -6.03 12.93 11.79
N LEU A 243 -6.70 12.21 10.89
CA LEU A 243 -6.13 11.02 10.24
C LEU A 243 -4.96 11.38 9.32
N LEU A 244 -5.10 12.44 8.51
CA LEU A 244 -3.99 12.91 7.65
C LEU A 244 -2.80 13.48 8.43
N SER A 245 -2.97 13.77 9.72
CA SER A 245 -1.86 14.15 10.59
C SER A 245 -1.21 12.96 11.30
N SER A 246 -1.87 11.79 11.32
CA SER A 246 -1.35 10.61 12.00
C SER A 246 -0.45 9.76 11.14
N ASN A 247 -0.53 9.83 9.81
CA ASN A 247 0.34 9.09 8.90
C ASN A 247 0.54 9.86 7.57
N PRO A 248 1.51 9.46 6.72
CA PRO A 248 1.71 10.06 5.40
C PRO A 248 0.47 10.03 4.51
N SER A 249 0.38 10.96 3.56
CA SER A 249 -0.76 11.03 2.63
C SER A 249 -0.68 10.03 1.48
N GLY A 250 0.50 9.45 1.24
CA GLY A 250 0.79 8.49 0.18
C GLY A 250 2.02 7.65 0.51
N LEU A 251 2.48 6.86 -0.45
CA LEU A 251 3.66 5.99 -0.32
C LEU A 251 4.93 6.83 -0.23
N CYS A 252 5.72 6.56 0.80
CA CYS A 252 7.04 7.13 0.97
C CYS A 252 8.09 6.34 0.16
N ARG A 253 9.31 6.88 0.05
CA ARG A 253 10.44 6.21 -0.63
C ARG A 253 10.72 4.81 -0.08
N PHE A 254 10.69 4.64 1.24
CA PHE A 254 10.85 3.32 1.87
C PHE A 254 9.79 2.32 1.39
N ASP A 255 8.55 2.77 1.19
CA ASP A 255 7.47 1.86 0.80
C ASP A 255 7.73 1.27 -0.60
N VAL A 256 8.22 2.11 -1.51
CA VAL A 256 8.65 1.71 -2.86
C VAL A 256 9.89 0.81 -2.81
N PHE A 257 10.84 1.10 -1.92
CA PHE A 257 11.99 0.22 -1.66
C PHE A 257 11.54 -1.17 -1.19
N MET A 258 10.57 -1.24 -0.28
CA MET A 258 10.03 -2.50 0.18
C MET A 258 9.29 -3.25 -0.93
N LEU A 259 8.60 -2.56 -1.87
CA LEU A 259 7.99 -3.23 -3.03
C LEU A 259 9.04 -3.96 -3.88
N HIS A 260 10.17 -3.31 -4.18
CA HIS A 260 11.29 -3.94 -4.90
C HIS A 260 11.87 -5.11 -4.11
N ALA A 261 12.10 -4.94 -2.81
CA ALA A 261 12.59 -6.01 -1.95
C ALA A 261 11.68 -7.24 -1.98
N LEU A 262 10.36 -7.02 -1.86
CA LEU A 262 9.34 -8.07 -1.88
C LEU A 262 9.21 -8.75 -3.24
N ALA A 263 9.37 -8.02 -4.34
CA ALA A 263 9.27 -8.56 -5.69
C ALA A 263 10.40 -9.56 -6.01
N GLU A 264 11.55 -9.41 -5.36
CA GLU A 264 12.77 -10.10 -5.76
C GLU A 264 13.32 -11.08 -4.73
N ALA A 265 12.97 -10.91 -3.45
CA ALA A 265 13.56 -11.69 -2.37
C ALA A 265 13.42 -13.21 -2.62
N PRO A 266 14.53 -13.97 -2.62
CA PRO A 266 14.54 -15.40 -2.85
C PRO A 266 14.22 -16.18 -1.57
N VAL A 267 13.22 -15.72 -0.81
CA VAL A 267 12.79 -16.31 0.46
C VAL A 267 11.41 -16.92 0.33
N GLU A 268 11.13 -17.95 1.14
CA GLU A 268 9.80 -18.55 1.26
C GLU A 268 8.84 -17.60 1.97
N ASN A 269 9.31 -16.95 3.04
CA ASN A 269 8.52 -16.03 3.84
C ASN A 269 9.18 -14.64 3.90
N THR A 270 8.42 -13.62 3.53
CA THR A 270 8.83 -12.21 3.62
C THR A 270 8.55 -11.60 5.00
N ASN A 271 8.10 -12.41 5.96
CA ASN A 271 8.00 -12.03 7.37
C ASN A 271 9.06 -12.72 8.24
N SER A 272 10.33 -12.71 7.80
CA SER A 272 11.41 -13.50 8.42
C SER A 272 12.73 -12.74 8.51
N ASP A 273 13.63 -13.19 9.38
CA ASP A 273 15.00 -12.64 9.46
C ASP A 273 15.78 -12.84 8.15
N ALA A 274 15.56 -13.96 7.44
CA ALA A 274 16.17 -14.21 6.14
C ALA A 274 15.77 -13.15 5.09
N PHE A 275 14.57 -12.60 5.19
CA PHE A 275 14.16 -11.47 4.36
C PHE A 275 14.95 -10.20 4.68
N LEU A 276 15.20 -9.91 5.97
CA LEU A 276 16.06 -8.79 6.36
C LEU A 276 17.51 -8.99 5.90
N GLU A 277 18.05 -10.20 5.98
CA GLU A 277 19.38 -10.52 5.46
C GLU A 277 19.48 -10.25 3.96
N TYR A 278 18.46 -10.62 3.19
CA TYR A 278 18.38 -10.29 1.77
C TYR A 278 18.38 -8.77 1.53
N ILE A 279 17.53 -8.02 2.24
CA ILE A 279 17.46 -6.56 2.10
C ILE A 279 18.84 -5.95 2.39
N GLY A 280 19.49 -6.38 3.47
CA GLY A 280 20.83 -5.89 3.81
C GLY A 280 21.87 -6.20 2.74
N GLY A 281 21.82 -7.38 2.12
CA GLY A 281 22.75 -7.76 1.04
C GLY A 281 22.48 -7.10 -0.31
N ALA A 282 21.25 -6.66 -0.57
CA ALA A 282 20.82 -6.06 -1.83
C ALA A 282 20.56 -4.55 -1.75
N PHE A 283 20.88 -3.92 -0.62
CA PHE A 283 20.40 -2.58 -0.26
C PHE A 283 20.67 -1.53 -1.35
N GLU A 284 21.91 -1.40 -1.82
CA GLU A 284 22.32 -0.37 -2.78
C GLU A 284 21.61 -0.53 -4.12
N ARG A 285 21.31 -1.77 -4.52
CA ARG A 285 20.58 -2.05 -5.76
C ARG A 285 19.11 -1.71 -5.63
N LEU A 286 18.47 -2.19 -4.54
CA LEU A 286 17.08 -1.89 -4.23
C LEU A 286 16.85 -0.38 -4.12
N GLU A 287 17.82 0.32 -3.54
CA GLU A 287 17.81 1.78 -3.46
C GLU A 287 17.84 2.44 -4.86
N SER A 288 18.76 2.02 -5.72
CA SER A 288 18.86 2.55 -7.08
C SER A 288 17.57 2.32 -7.88
N GLU A 289 16.93 1.15 -7.74
CA GLU A 289 15.65 0.83 -8.38
C GLU A 289 14.50 1.68 -7.83
N THR A 290 14.54 1.94 -6.52
CA THR A 290 13.61 2.84 -5.84
C THR A 290 13.71 4.25 -6.39
N ASP A 291 14.90 4.80 -6.53
CA ASP A 291 15.12 6.16 -7.01
C ASP A 291 14.60 6.36 -8.44
N VAL A 292 14.79 5.37 -9.31
CA VAL A 292 14.20 5.37 -10.66
C VAL A 292 12.67 5.39 -10.60
N THR A 293 12.10 4.59 -9.70
CA THR A 293 10.65 4.45 -9.57
C THR A 293 10.00 5.72 -9.00
N VAL A 294 10.54 6.27 -7.91
CA VAL A 294 9.98 7.48 -7.28
C VAL A 294 10.14 8.73 -8.15
N ALA A 295 11.12 8.75 -9.05
CA ALA A 295 11.30 9.83 -10.02
C ALA A 295 10.30 9.78 -11.19
N ASN A 296 9.53 8.69 -11.35
CA ASN A 296 8.53 8.59 -12.41
C ASN A 296 7.31 9.47 -12.09
N PRO A 297 7.01 10.50 -12.91
CA PRO A 297 5.89 11.42 -12.65
C PRO A 297 4.51 10.74 -12.68
N ASP A 298 4.38 9.58 -13.34
CA ASP A 298 3.11 8.84 -13.40
C ASP A 298 2.68 8.31 -12.03
N TYR A 299 3.62 8.17 -11.08
CA TYR A 299 3.36 7.69 -9.71
C TYR A 299 3.10 8.82 -8.71
N ALA A 300 3.32 10.08 -9.09
CA ALA A 300 3.09 11.24 -8.22
C ALA A 300 1.72 11.25 -7.50
N PRO A 301 0.60 10.77 -8.09
CA PRO A 301 -0.70 10.75 -7.40
C PRO A 301 -0.78 9.84 -6.17
N ILE A 302 0.15 8.90 -6.00
CA ILE A 302 0.16 7.95 -4.87
C ILE A 302 1.42 8.05 -4.01
N LEU A 303 2.36 8.92 -4.35
CA LEU A 303 3.60 9.12 -3.60
C LEU A 303 3.48 10.33 -2.66
N ASP A 304 4.12 10.25 -1.51
CA ASP A 304 4.31 11.37 -0.59
C ASP A 304 5.78 11.81 -0.58
N VAL A 305 6.04 12.98 -1.19
CA VAL A 305 7.39 13.53 -1.33
C VAL A 305 7.90 14.19 -0.05
N ALA A 306 7.06 14.37 0.97
CA ALA A 306 7.49 14.93 2.25
C ALA A 306 8.18 13.89 3.14
N CYS A 307 7.97 12.60 2.89
CA CYS A 307 8.64 11.54 3.63
C CYS A 307 10.15 11.60 3.40
N SER A 308 10.91 11.54 4.49
CA SER A 308 12.37 11.61 4.43
C SER A 308 12.99 11.02 5.69
N VAL A 309 14.18 10.45 5.55
CA VAL A 309 15.00 10.10 6.71
C VAL A 309 15.60 11.40 7.23
N THR A 310 15.27 11.78 8.47
CA THR A 310 15.91 12.94 9.09
C THR A 310 17.37 12.58 9.41
N THR A 311 18.33 13.16 8.68
CA THR A 311 19.73 13.16 9.12
C THR A 311 19.84 14.08 10.35
N GLN A 312 20.08 13.49 11.53
CA GLN A 312 20.65 14.23 12.66
C GLN A 312 22.15 14.44 12.46
#